data_AF-A0AAD1FLZ1-F1
#
_entry.id   AF-A0AAD1FLZ1-F1
#
_cell.length_a   1.000
_cell.length_b   1.000
_cell.length_c   1.000
_cell.angle_alpha   90.00
_cell.angle_beta   90.00
_cell.angle_gamma   90.00
#
_symmetry.space_group_name_H-M   'P 1'
#
loop_
_entity.id
_entity.type
_entity.pdbx_description
1 polymer ?
#
loop_
_entity_poly.entity_id
_entity_poly.type
_entity_poly.pdbx_seq_one_letter_code
_entity_poly.pdbx_strand_id
1 'polypeptide(L)' 'MKLAKVSDPQQVPMTVLIPAFITSELKTAFQIGFMLFLPFLVIDLVVASVLMAMGMMMLSPMIVSLPFKLMLFVLVVG' A
#
# COMPACT_ATOMS: atom_id res chain seq x y z
N MET A 1 -6.44 -37.03 -4.99
CA MET A 1 -7.36 -36.07 -4.34
C MET A 1 -8.22 -35.45 -5.44
N LYS A 2 -9.40 -36.02 -5.70
CA LYS A 2 -10.29 -35.56 -6.78
C LYS A 2 -10.89 -34.22 -6.33
N LEU A 3 -10.54 -33.14 -7.01
CA LEU A 3 -11.28 -31.88 -6.95
C LEU A 3 -12.65 -32.17 -7.55
N ALA A 4 -13.59 -32.64 -6.72
CA ALA A 4 -14.99 -32.68 -7.09
C ALA A 4 -15.34 -31.24 -7.45
N LYS A 5 -15.69 -31.03 -8.72
CA LYS A 5 -16.08 -29.73 -9.25
C LYS A 5 -17.32 -29.33 -8.45
N VAL A 6 -17.14 -28.49 -7.43
CA VAL A 6 -18.24 -28.01 -6.59
C VAL A 6 -19.11 -27.17 -7.51
N SER A 7 -20.28 -27.69 -7.85
CA SER A 7 -21.21 -27.11 -8.83
C SER A 7 -21.85 -25.82 -8.32
N ASP A 8 -21.91 -25.67 -6.99
CA ASP A 8 -22.57 -24.58 -6.30
C ASP A 8 -21.61 -23.90 -5.30
N PRO A 9 -21.27 -22.62 -5.47
CA PRO A 9 -20.37 -21.88 -4.57
C PRO A 9 -20.75 -21.96 -3.08
N GLN A 10 -22.02 -22.24 -2.75
CA GLN A 10 -22.50 -22.35 -1.37
C GLN A 10 -22.10 -23.67 -0.68
N GLN A 11 -21.67 -24.68 -1.44
CA GLN A 11 -21.29 -26.00 -0.92
C GLN A 11 -19.80 -26.11 -0.58
N VAL A 12 -19.03 -25.01 -0.66
CA VAL A 12 -17.59 -25.02 -0.36
C VAL A 12 -17.38 -25.20 1.15
N PRO A 13 -16.62 -26.22 1.59
CA PRO A 13 -16.33 -26.41 3.01
C PRO A 13 -15.62 -25.22 3.63
N MET A 14 -15.96 -24.89 4.88
CA MET A 14 -15.44 -23.71 5.55
C MET A 14 -13.92 -23.73 5.75
N THR A 15 -13.34 -24.93 5.86
CA THR A 15 -11.88 -25.16 5.92
C THR A 15 -11.14 -24.70 4.65
N VAL A 16 -11.84 -24.56 3.52
CA VAL A 16 -11.29 -24.05 2.25
C VAL A 16 -11.70 -22.59 2.03
N LEU A 17 -12.92 -22.22 2.42
CA LEU A 17 -13.44 -20.87 2.24
C LEU A 17 -12.70 -19.82 3.07
N ILE A 18 -12.37 -20.13 4.33
CA ILE A 18 -11.62 -19.21 5.22
C ILE A 18 -10.25 -18.82 4.63
N PRO A 19 -9.35 -19.76 4.27
CA PRO A 19 -8.06 -19.40 3.70
C PRO A 19 -8.19 -18.71 2.33
N ALA A 20 -9.19 -19.08 1.51
CA ALA A 20 -9.47 -18.38 0.26
C ALA A 20 -9.92 -16.92 0.48
N PHE A 21 -10.77 -16.67 1.48
CA PHE A 21 -11.19 -15.32 1.85
C PHE A 21 -10.00 -14.49 2.34
N ILE A 22 -9.20 -15.01 3.29
CA ILE A 22 -8.03 -14.29 3.82
C ILE A 22 -7.07 -13.90 2.70
N THR A 23 -6.77 -14.82 1.78
CA THR A 23 -5.88 -14.51 0.64
C THR A 23 -6.48 -13.46 -0.30
N SER A 24 -7.80 -13.47 -0.52
CA SER A 24 -8.49 -12.45 -1.33
C SER A 24 -8.50 -11.07 -0.67
N GLU A 25 -8.71 -11.02 0.65
CA GLU A 25 -8.69 -9.77 1.41
C GLU A 25 -7.28 -9.21 1.51
N LEU A 26 -6.26 -10.06 1.74
CA LEU A 26 -4.87 -9.63 1.73
C LEU A 26 -4.48 -9.01 0.38
N LYS A 27 -4.87 -9.62 -0.73
CA LYS A 27 -4.62 -9.05 -2.06
C LYS A 27 -5.27 -7.67 -2.20
N THR A 28 -6.52 -7.54 -1.79
CA THR A 28 -7.28 -6.27 -1.86
C THR A 28 -6.64 -5.21 -0.97
N ALA A 29 -6.27 -5.56 0.26
CA ALA A 29 -5.60 -4.68 1.21
C ALA A 29 -4.23 -4.21 0.69
N PHE A 30 -3.43 -5.09 0.07
CA PHE A 30 -2.16 -4.70 -0.55
C PHE A 30 -2.36 -3.75 -1.73
N GLN A 31 -3.38 -3.97 -2.56
CA GLN A 31 -3.69 -3.07 -3.68
C GLN A 31 -4.07 -1.67 -3.19
N ILE A 32 -4.95 -1.58 -2.19
CA ILE A 32 -5.35 -0.32 -1.58
C ILE A 32 -4.15 0.35 -0.91
N GLY A 33 -3.39 -0.38 -0.09
CA GLY A 33 -2.21 0.12 0.60
C GLY A 33 -1.15 0.65 -0.37
N PHE A 34 -0.92 -0.04 -1.49
CA PHE A 34 0.02 0.41 -2.52
C PHE A 34 -0.44 1.71 -3.19
N MET A 35 -1.73 1.81 -3.54
CA MET A 35 -2.28 3.05 -4.13
C MET A 35 -2.17 4.24 -3.17
N LEU A 36 -2.45 4.03 -1.87
CA LEU A 36 -2.30 5.07 -0.85
C LEU A 36 -0.85 5.44 -0.57
N PHE A 37 0.09 4.50 -0.69
CA PHE A 37 1.51 4.73 -0.43
C PHE A 37 2.22 5.49 -1.58
N LEU A 38 1.77 5.30 -2.82
CA LEU A 38 2.35 5.87 -4.02
C LEU A 38 2.57 7.41 -3.97
N PRO A 39 1.58 8.25 -3.61
CA PRO A 39 1.78 9.70 -3.53
C PRO A 39 2.84 10.10 -2.49
N PHE A 40 2.90 9.41 -1.35
CA PHE A 40 3.91 9.69 -0.32
C PHE A 40 5.31 9.30 -0.77
N LEU A 41 5.44 8.20 -1.52
CA LEU A 41 6.71 7.78 -2.11
C LEU A 41 7.22 8.80 -3.13
N VAL A 42 6.33 9.39 -3.94
CA VAL A 42 6.71 10.46 -4.88
C VAL A 42 7.27 11.67 -4.13
N ILE A 43 6.65 12.09 -3.02
CA ILE A 43 7.16 13.18 -2.18
C ILE A 43 8.57 12.86 -1.69
N ASP A 44 8.79 11.65 -1.16
CA ASP A 44 10.11 11.25 -0.65
C ASP A 44 11.20 11.32 -1.71
N LEU A 45 10.92 10.80 -2.91
CA LEU A 45 11.88 10.82 -4.02
C LEU A 45 12.18 12.24 -4.50
N VAL A 46 11.15 13.08 -4.62
CA VAL A 46 11.33 14.48 -5.04
C VAL A 46 12.14 15.25 -3.99
N VAL A 47 11.78 15.15 -2.70
CA VAL A 47 12.50 15.83 -1.62
C VAL A 47 13.95 15.35 -1.53
N ALA A 48 14.21 14.05 -1.63
CA ALA A 48 15.56 13.50 -1.65
C ALA A 48 16.38 14.04 -2.84
N SER A 49 15.81 14.10 -4.04
CA SER A 49 16.50 14.61 -5.24
C SER A 49 16.86 16.10 -5.11
N VAL A 50 15.97 16.92 -4.54
CA VAL A 50 16.20 18.35 -4.32
C VAL A 50 17.27 18.57 -3.25
N LEU A 51 17.23 17.84 -2.14
CA LEU A 51 18.25 17.93 -1.09
C LEU A 51 19.64 17.52 -1.60
N MET A 52 19.70 16.47 -2.41
CA MET A 52 20.94 16.05 -3.08
C MET A 52 21.47 17.12 -4.04
N ALA A 53 20.58 17.75 -4.83
CA ALA A 53 20.96 18.83 -5.74
C ALA A 53 21.48 20.08 -5.00
N MET A 54 21.00 20.35 -3.79
CA MET A 54 21.48 21.43 -2.93
C MET A 54 22.79 21.10 -2.20
N GLY A 55 23.33 19.87 -2.34
CA GLY A 55 24.55 19.43 -1.64
C GLY A 55 24.34 19.11 -0.15
N MET A 56 23.09 19.04 0.32
CA MET A 56 22.77 18.80 1.73
C MET A 56 22.68 17.30 2.03
N MET A 57 23.83 16.61 2.04
CA MET A 57 23.90 15.15 2.27
C MET A 57 23.66 14.73 3.73
N MET A 58 23.83 15.65 4.70
CA MET A 58 23.70 15.32 6.12
C MET A 58 22.28 15.49 6.67
N LEU A 59 21.39 16.13 5.91
CA LEU A 59 19.98 16.26 6.28
C LEU A 59 19.22 15.05 5.74
N SER A 60 18.56 14.33 6.64
CA SER A 60 17.71 13.20 6.25
C SER A 60 16.50 13.69 5.45
N PRO A 61 16.30 13.20 4.21
CA PRO A 61 15.13 13.54 3.41
C PRO A 61 13.81 13.21 4.10
N MET A 62 13.78 12.22 5.00
CA MET A 62 12.57 11.83 5.72
C MET A 62 12.03 12.92 6.65
N ILE A 63 12.92 13.67 7.32
CA ILE A 63 12.50 14.74 8.24
C ILE A 63 11.90 15.90 7.44
N VAL A 64 12.50 16.19 6.29
CA VAL A 64 12.06 17.27 5.40
C VAL A 64 10.76 16.88 4.70
N SER A 65 10.59 15.62 4.28
CA SER A 65 9.40 15.16 3.55
C SER A 65 8.16 15.02 4.44
N LEU A 66 8.33 14.76 5.74
CA LEU A 66 7.24 14.57 6.71
C LEU A 66 6.17 15.69 6.71
N PRO A 67 6.52 16.99 6.85
CA PRO A 67 5.53 18.07 6.78
C PRO A 67 4.79 18.13 5.44
N PHE A 68 5.47 17.83 4.31
CA PHE A 68 4.82 17.79 2.99
C PHE A 68 3.85 16.62 2.86
N LYS A 69 4.18 15.45 3.40
CA LYS A 69 3.27 14.30 3.45
C LYS A 69 2.03 14.62 4.27
N LEU A 70 2.20 15.22 5.44
CA LEU A 70 1.08 15.64 6.30
C LEU A 70 0.23 16.71 5.61
N MET A 71 0.85 17.67 4.93
CA MET A 71 0.16 18.67 4.13
C MET A 71 -0.65 18.02 3.01
N LEU A 72 -0.06 17.11 2.23
CA LEU A 72 -0.77 16.38 1.17
C LEU A 72 -1.94 15.57 1.74
N PHE A 73 -1.74 14.88 2.86
CA PHE A 73 -2.79 14.11 3.52
C PHE A 73 -3.98 15.00 3.92
N VAL A 74 -3.72 16.15 4.56
CA VAL A 74 -4.78 17.11 4.92
C VAL A 74 -5.47 17.71 3.70
N LEU A 75 -4.74 17.97 2.61
CA LEU A 75 -5.27 18.60 1.40
C LEU A 75 -6.09 17.66 0.51
N VAL A 76 -5.65 16.40 0.37
CA VAL A 76 -6.24 15.47 -0.60
C VAL A 76 -7.59 14.97 -0.14
N VAL A 77 -7.78 14.76 1.15
CA VAL A 77 -9.01 14.31 1.83
C VAL A 77 -8.56 13.84 3.22
N GLY A 78 -9.33 14.16 4.26
CA GLY A 78 -9.41 13.24 5.39
C GLY A 78 -10.28 12.08 4.98
#